data_AF-A0A0F9IJL0-F1
#
_entry.id   AF-A0A0F9IJL0-F1
#
_cell.length_a   1.000
_cell.length_b   1.000
_cell.length_c   1.000
_cell.angle_alpha   90.00
_cell.angle_beta   90.00
_cell.angle_gamma   90.00
#
_symmetry.space_group_name_H-M   'P 1'
#
loop_
_entity.id
_entity.type
_entity.pdbx_description
1 polymer ?
#
loop_
_entity_poly.entity_id
_entity_poly.type
_entity_poly.pdbx_seq_one_letter_code
_entity_poly.pdbx_strand_id
1 'polypeptide(L)' 'LRVTLRDKDKRWNPRIHRLVAAAFLPNPENLPEVDHTDDNSFNNHYTNLEWVTSAENIKRRGNDFFDYY' A
#
# COMPACT_ATOMS: atom_id res chain seq x y z
N LEU A 1 -1.83 -6.83 -5.15
CA LEU A 1 -0.88 -7.79 -5.75
C LEU A 1 0.21 -8.23 -4.73
N ARG A 2 0.66 -9.50 -4.77
CA ARG A 2 1.74 -10.05 -3.91
C ARG A 2 2.78 -10.78 -4.75
N VAL A 3 4.00 -10.89 -4.24
CA VAL A 3 5.10 -11.67 -4.86
C VAL A 3 5.73 -12.58 -3.83
N THR A 4 6.26 -13.71 -4.29
CA THR A 4 7.07 -14.61 -3.47
C THR A 4 8.54 -14.23 -3.64
N LEU A 5 9.20 -13.82 -2.55
CA LEU A 5 10.65 -13.62 -2.50
C LEU A 5 11.29 -14.81 -1.80
N ARG A 6 12.45 -15.25 -2.31
CA ARG A 6 13.22 -16.35 -1.74
C ARG A 6 14.68 -15.94 -1.59
N ASP A 7 15.25 -16.13 -0.41
CA ASP A 7 16.68 -16.04 -0.15
C ASP A 7 17.11 -17.33 0.55
N LYS A 8 17.84 -18.19 -0.17
CA LYS A 8 18.20 -19.55 0.27
C LYS A 8 16.96 -20.34 0.73
N ASP A 9 16.85 -20.60 2.02
CA ASP A 9 15.77 -21.35 2.66
C ASP A 9 14.65 -20.47 3.22
N LYS A 10 14.82 -19.14 3.18
CA LYS A 10 13.81 -18.19 3.64
C LYS A 10 12.89 -17.79 2.50
N ARG A 11 11.59 -17.71 2.80
CA ARG A 11 10.55 -17.29 1.86
C ARG A 11 9.66 -16.22 2.50
N TRP A 12 9.37 -15.16 1.74
CA TRP A 12 8.44 -14.10 2.13
C TRP A 12 7.42 -13.85 1.02
N ASN A 13 6.23 -13.38 1.40
CA ASN A 13 5.16 -13.06 0.46
C ASN A 13 4.68 -11.60 0.63
N PRO A 14 5.55 -10.59 0.46
CA PRO A 14 5.18 -9.19 0.63
C PRO A 14 4.16 -8.73 -0.43
N ARG A 15 3.46 -7.64 -0.10
CA ARG A 15 2.63 -6.90 -1.06
C ARG A 15 3.52 -6.06 -1.97
N ILE A 16 3.24 -6.04 -3.28
CA ILE A 16 4.09 -5.31 -4.24
C ILE A 16 4.14 -3.81 -3.94
N HIS A 17 3.00 -3.15 -3.76
CA HIS A 17 2.96 -1.71 -3.47
C HIS A 17 3.79 -1.33 -2.25
N ARG A 18 3.86 -2.18 -1.20
CA ARG A 18 4.72 -1.91 -0.03
C ARG A 18 6.20 -1.99 -0.36
N LEU A 19 6.61 -2.93 -1.23
CA LEU A 19 7.99 -2.99 -1.71
C LEU A 19 8.35 -1.78 -2.57
N VAL A 20 7.46 -1.38 -3.47
CA VAL A 20 7.66 -0.22 -4.35
C VAL A 20 7.74 1.06 -3.51
N ALA A 21 6.79 1.29 -2.60
CA ALA A 21 6.80 2.47 -1.74
C ALA A 21 8.05 2.52 -0.86
N ALA A 22 8.45 1.39 -0.26
CA ALA A 22 9.68 1.34 0.55
C ALA A 22 10.96 1.63 -0.24
N ALA A 23 10.99 1.34 -1.55
CA ALA A 23 12.16 1.58 -2.39
C ALA A 23 12.21 2.99 -2.99
N PHE A 24 11.05 3.60 -3.28
CA PHE A 24 10.98 4.80 -4.10
C PHE A 24 10.28 6.00 -3.44
N LEU A 25 9.58 5.81 -2.31
CA LEU A 25 8.92 6.89 -1.57
C LEU A 25 9.56 7.11 -0.20
N PRO A 26 10.10 8.30 0.08
CA PRO A 26 10.48 8.68 1.43
C PRO A 26 9.31 8.55 2.39
N ASN A 27 9.58 8.03 3.59
CA ASN A 27 8.60 7.95 4.68
C ASN A 27 9.14 8.69 5.93
N PRO A 28 9.27 10.03 5.88
CA PRO A 28 9.87 10.81 6.98
C PRO A 28 9.06 10.71 8.28
N GLU A 29 7.75 10.51 8.18
CA GLU A 29 6.82 10.38 9.32
C GLU A 29 6.68 8.93 9.81
N ASN A 30 7.37 7.98 9.18
CA ASN A 30 7.34 6.56 9.50
C ASN A 30 5.91 5.98 9.61
N LEU A 31 5.04 6.38 8.68
CA LEU A 31 3.66 5.94 8.63
C LEU A 31 3.58 4.43 8.30
N PRO A 32 2.62 3.70 8.88
CA PRO A 32 2.63 2.24 8.86
C PRO A 32 2.07 1.61 7.59
N GLU A 33 1.23 2.31 6.83
CA GLU A 33 0.48 1.76 5.70
C GLU A 33 0.75 2.49 4.39
N VAL A 34 0.50 1.80 3.29
CA VAL A 34 0.59 2.35 1.93
C VAL A 34 -0.75 2.19 1.25
N ASP A 35 -1.24 3.25 0.63
CA ASP A 35 -2.50 3.28 -0.08
C ASP A 35 -2.33 3.68 -1.56
N HIS A 36 -3.33 3.39 -2.38
CA HIS A 36 -3.40 3.72 -3.80
C HIS A 36 -4.23 4.98 -4.01
N THR A 37 -3.66 6.04 -4.57
CA THR A 37 -4.36 7.33 -4.74
C THR A 37 -5.52 7.27 -5.75
N ASP A 38 -5.46 6.33 -6.70
CA ASP A 38 -6.47 6.14 -7.75
C ASP A 38 -7.46 4.99 -7.44
N ASP A 39 -7.42 4.43 -6.22
CA ASP A 39 -8.16 3.24 -5.78
C ASP A 39 -7.94 1.97 -6.66
N ASN A 40 -6.97 2.01 -7.58
CA ASN A 40 -6.64 0.88 -8.43
C ASN A 40 -5.46 0.09 -7.85
N SER A 41 -5.79 -0.99 -7.14
CA SER A 41 -4.80 -1.88 -6.52
C SER A 41 -3.80 -2.58 -7.48
N PHE A 42 -4.02 -2.48 -8.80
CA PHE A 42 -3.09 -2.96 -9.83
C PHE A 42 -2.10 -1.90 -10.32
N ASN A 43 -2.41 -0.61 -10.14
CA ASN A 43 -1.50 0.49 -10.48
C ASN A 43 -0.45 0.70 -9.37
N ASN A 44 0.61 -0.11 -9.42
CA ASN A 44 1.68 -0.08 -8.40
C ASN A 44 2.80 0.91 -8.74
N HIS A 45 2.58 1.88 -9.64
CA HIS A 45 3.60 2.89 -9.92
C HIS A 45 3.79 3.77 -8.68
N TYR A 46 5.05 4.09 -8.34
CA TYR A 46 5.38 4.74 -7.07
C TYR A 46 4.65 6.09 -6.89
N THR A 47 4.44 6.85 -7.96
CA THR A 47 3.68 8.11 -7.91
C THR A 47 2.19 7.95 -7.62
N ASN A 48 1.65 6.74 -7.71
CA ASN A 48 0.26 6.40 -7.39
C ASN A 48 0.12 5.84 -5.96
N LEU A 49 1.22 5.81 -5.20
CA LEU A 49 1.25 5.30 -3.85
C LEU A 49 1.49 6.46 -2.88
N GLU A 50 0.92 6.34 -1.69
CA GLU A 50 1.22 7.26 -0.60
C GLU A 50 1.28 6.51 0.73
N TRP A 51 2.05 7.07 1.66
CA TRP A 51 2.10 6.58 3.03
C TRP A 51 0.93 7.17 3.82
N VAL A 52 0.19 6.33 4.54
CA VAL A 52 -1.00 6.75 5.31
C VAL A 52 -0.98 6.17 6.72
N THR A 53 -1.68 6.84 7.62
CA THR A 53 -2.02 6.27 8.92
C THR A 53 -3.07 5.16 8.76
N SER A 54 -3.14 4.26 9.75
CA SER A 54 -4.19 3.23 9.76
C SER A 54 -5.61 3.83 9.80
N ALA A 55 -5.78 5.00 10.44
CA ALA A 55 -7.08 5.68 10.52
C ALA A 55 -7.54 6.21 9.15
N GLU A 56 -6.63 6.81 8.36
CA GLU A 56 -6.93 7.30 7.02
C GLU A 56 -7.29 6.17 6.06
N ASN A 57 -6.52 5.06 6.10
CA ASN A 57 -6.80 3.88 5.28
C ASN A 57 -8.19 3.30 5.58
N ILE A 58 -8.58 3.21 6.86
CA ILE A 58 -9.92 2.75 7.24
C ILE A 58 -10.99 3.72 6.73
N LYS A 59 -10.79 5.03 6.90
CA LYS A 59 -11.75 6.05 6.44
C LYS A 59 -11.99 5.97 4.94
N ARG A 60 -10.93 5.82 4.14
CA ARG A 60 -11.03 5.71 2.69
C ARG A 60 -11.85 4.50 2.25
N ARG A 61 -11.59 3.34 2.86
CA ARG A 61 -12.38 2.11 2.61
C ARG A 61 -13.80 2.17 3.16
N GLY A 62 -14.06 3.02 4.15
CA GLY A 62 -15.38 3.22 4.75
C GLY A 62 -16.29 4.16 3.97
N ASN A 63 -15.73 5.14 3.25
CA ASN A 63 -16.50 6.07 2.44
C ASN A 63 -17.22 5.38 1.26
N ASP A 64 -16.64 4.31 0.70
CA ASP A 64 -17.32 3.48 -0.31
C ASP A 64 -18.62 2.84 0.20
N PHE A 65 -18.79 2.72 1.53
CA PHE A 65 -19.95 2.11 2.16
C PHE A 65 -21.04 3.11 2.54
N PHE A 66 -20.71 4.40 2.69
CA PHE A 66 -21.67 5.44 3.10
C PHE A 66 -22.20 6.29 1.94
N ASP A 67 -21.53 6.33 0.79
CA ASP A 67 -22.04 7.04 -0.40
C ASP A 67 -23.13 6.27 -1.17
N TYR A 68 -23.56 5.11 -0.65
CA TYR A 68 -24.57 4.23 -1.27
C TYR A 68 -25.96 4.27 -0.58
N TYR A 69 -26.18 5.17 0.39
CA TYR A 69 -27.47 5.37 1.09
C TYR A 69 -27.90 6.83 1.12
#